data_AF-A0A9W9CA37-F1
#
_entry.id   AF-A0A9W9CA37-F1
#
_cell.length_a   1.000
_cell.length_b   1.000
_cell.length_c   1.000
_cell.angle_alpha   90.00
_cell.angle_beta   90.00
_cell.angle_gamma   90.00
#
_symmetry.space_group_name_H-M   'P 1'
#
loop_
_entity.id
_entity.type
_entity.pdbx_description
1 polymer ?
#
loop_
_entity_poly.entity_id
_entity_poly.type
_entity_poly.pdbx_seq_one_letter_code
_entity_poly.pdbx_strand_id
1 'polypeptide(L)'
;MAIIRSTILLFAASAVASPALLPRQASTVTVTQTASAASPTSSAWNSGAVDNFPIHSSCNATEAAQIKKGLGETLTIVRHARDHILRWGNSSEIYQKYFGNASTGEPIGWYTKIADGDKAGVLFRCDNPDGNCEQEGWAGHWRGENATSETVICPLSYEVRRPLEALCGFGWDVANGATNFYWASDLLHRLLHIPKVGEGIVEHYAEDYASVIELAQTESDLSVRDSDTLQLFALEAYAHDIAIPGEGCAGKYTATSSEAASATSAAASSSSVEAASATETPSPTLSEAPSATSAAAAVSVEVLPET
;
A
#
# COMPACT_ATOMS: atom_id res chain seq x y z
N MET A 1 -112.44 -2.10 80.22
CA MET A 1 -112.03 -1.39 81.46
C MET A 1 -110.53 -1.57 81.59
N ALA A 2 -109.73 -0.50 81.78
CA ALA A 2 -108.26 -0.44 81.96
C ALA A 2 -107.38 -1.26 80.96
N ILE A 3 -106.56 -0.70 80.06
CA ILE A 3 -105.48 0.32 80.15
C ILE A 3 -104.32 -0.07 81.07
N ILE A 4 -103.13 -0.27 80.48
CA ILE A 4 -101.75 0.01 80.97
C ILE A 4 -100.85 -0.06 79.70
N ARG A 5 -100.35 1.07 79.16
CA ARG A 5 -99.05 1.71 79.43
C ARG A 5 -97.85 0.76 79.20
N SER A 6 -97.16 0.83 78.06
CA SER A 6 -96.16 1.85 77.64
C SER A 6 -94.78 1.70 78.27
N THR A 7 -93.81 1.19 77.49
CA THR A 7 -92.43 1.71 77.50
C THR A 7 -91.80 1.56 76.11
N ILE A 8 -91.04 2.57 75.69
CA ILE A 8 -90.28 2.60 74.44
C ILE A 8 -88.81 2.37 74.77
N LEU A 9 -88.11 1.56 73.97
CA LEU A 9 -86.65 1.37 74.04
C LEU A 9 -86.08 1.45 72.62
N LEU A 10 -85.35 2.53 72.33
CA LEU A 10 -84.64 2.69 71.05
C LEU A 10 -83.32 1.90 71.11
N PHE A 11 -83.21 0.87 70.27
CA PHE A 11 -81.93 0.41 69.74
C PHE A 11 -81.94 0.63 68.23
N ALA A 12 -81.16 1.61 67.75
CA ALA A 12 -81.03 1.89 66.33
C ALA A 12 -80.10 0.86 65.67
N ALA A 13 -80.69 -0.16 65.04
CA ALA A 13 -79.96 -1.08 64.17
C ALA A 13 -79.75 -0.44 62.80
N SER A 14 -78.54 0.05 62.54
CA SER A 14 -78.16 0.59 61.22
C SER A 14 -78.04 -0.53 60.19
N ALA A 15 -79.12 -0.77 59.44
CA ALA A 15 -79.15 -1.74 58.36
C ALA A 15 -78.27 -1.30 57.18
N VAL A 16 -77.56 -2.26 56.58
CA VAL A 16 -76.64 -2.02 55.46
C VAL A 16 -77.44 -1.86 54.17
N ALA A 17 -77.32 -0.70 53.52
CA ALA A 17 -77.87 -0.46 52.17
C ALA A 17 -76.75 0.01 51.25
N SER A 18 -76.30 -0.88 50.35
CA SER A 18 -75.22 -0.59 49.40
C SER A 18 -75.64 0.51 48.41
N PRO A 19 -74.89 1.62 48.28
CA PRO A 19 -75.12 2.57 47.21
C PRO A 19 -74.76 1.92 45.86
N ALA A 20 -75.62 2.06 44.86
CA ALA A 20 -75.34 1.62 43.51
C ALA A 20 -74.15 2.43 42.94
N LEU A 21 -73.00 1.77 42.79
CA LEU A 21 -71.83 2.35 42.16
C LEU A 21 -72.05 2.47 40.66
N LEU A 22 -72.46 3.66 40.22
CA LEU A 22 -72.38 4.05 38.81
C LEU A 22 -70.93 3.90 38.33
N PRO A 23 -70.67 3.31 37.15
CA PRO A 23 -69.33 3.15 36.64
C PRO A 23 -68.71 4.52 36.38
N ARG A 24 -67.76 4.90 37.24
CA ARG A 24 -66.93 6.10 37.07
C ARG A 24 -66.17 5.96 35.75
N GLN A 25 -66.54 6.74 34.73
CA GLN A 25 -65.78 6.78 33.50
C GLN A 25 -64.36 7.27 33.80
N ALA A 26 -63.41 6.36 33.72
CA ALA A 26 -62.00 6.69 33.76
C ALA A 26 -61.64 7.35 32.42
N SER A 27 -61.46 8.67 32.42
CA SER A 27 -60.84 9.36 31.30
C SER A 27 -59.37 8.93 31.21
N THR A 28 -59.10 7.91 30.41
CA THR A 28 -57.73 7.50 30.06
C THR A 28 -57.09 8.62 29.24
N VAL A 29 -56.31 9.47 29.91
CA VAL A 29 -55.45 10.45 29.24
C VAL A 29 -54.25 9.68 28.68
N THR A 30 -54.34 9.29 27.41
CA THR A 30 -53.21 8.71 26.68
C THR A 30 -52.15 9.80 26.49
N VAL A 31 -51.14 9.83 27.36
CA VAL A 31 -49.95 10.63 27.14
C VAL A 31 -49.12 9.92 26.06
N THR A 32 -49.23 10.38 24.82
CA THR A 32 -48.31 10.00 23.75
C THR A 32 -46.94 10.57 24.08
N GLN A 33 -46.13 9.82 24.81
CA GLN A 33 -44.71 10.11 24.94
C GLN A 33 -44.08 9.82 23.57
N THR A 34 -43.80 10.88 22.81
CA THR A 34 -42.97 10.78 21.61
C THR A 34 -41.61 10.27 22.04
N ALA A 35 -41.35 8.99 21.81
CA ALA A 35 -40.02 8.44 21.97
C ALA A 35 -39.10 9.22 21.02
N SER A 36 -38.10 9.91 21.58
CA SER A 36 -37.08 10.58 20.78
C SER A 36 -36.48 9.53 19.86
N ALA A 37 -36.66 9.70 18.55
CA ALA A 37 -36.04 8.82 17.57
C ALA A 37 -34.54 8.78 17.87
N ALA A 38 -33.96 7.58 17.92
CA ALA A 38 -32.52 7.44 18.12
C ALA A 38 -31.82 8.26 17.03
N SER A 39 -30.99 9.21 17.43
CA SER A 39 -30.22 10.03 16.49
C SER A 39 -29.48 9.10 15.53
N PRO A 40 -29.57 9.31 14.20
CA PRO A 40 -28.88 8.45 13.25
C PRO A 40 -27.40 8.42 13.61
N THR A 41 -26.87 7.23 13.85
CA THR A 41 -25.45 7.05 14.18
C THR A 41 -24.63 7.20 12.90
N SER A 42 -24.46 8.44 12.45
CA SER A 42 -23.61 8.75 11.31
C SER A 42 -22.15 8.51 11.70
N SER A 43 -21.62 7.35 11.34
CA SER A 43 -20.17 7.16 11.27
C SER A 43 -19.57 8.24 10.37
N ALA A 44 -18.47 8.85 10.78
CA ALA A 44 -17.73 9.77 9.92
C ALA A 44 -17.35 9.04 8.61
N TRP A 45 -17.35 9.76 7.48
CA TRP A 45 -17.09 9.16 6.17
C TRP A 45 -15.70 8.49 6.08
N ASN A 46 -14.74 8.96 6.89
CA ASN A 46 -13.38 8.46 7.03
C ASN A 46 -13.19 7.54 8.25
N SER A 47 -14.27 7.00 8.84
CA SER A 47 -14.18 6.12 10.01
C SER A 47 -13.40 4.85 9.69
N GLY A 48 -12.19 4.72 10.26
CA GLY A 48 -11.28 3.60 10.02
C GLY A 48 -10.25 3.82 8.90
N ALA A 49 -10.22 5.00 8.27
CA ALA A 49 -9.17 5.36 7.33
C ALA A 49 -7.80 5.41 8.03
N VAL A 50 -6.75 5.03 7.30
CA VAL A 50 -5.37 5.02 7.77
C VAL A 50 -4.54 6.01 6.95
N ASP A 51 -4.01 7.05 7.60
CA ASP A 51 -3.31 8.15 6.90
C ASP A 51 -1.83 7.86 6.57
N ASN A 52 -1.24 6.83 7.19
CA ASN A 52 0.18 6.48 7.07
C ASN A 52 0.32 5.01 6.65
N PHE A 53 1.19 4.70 5.69
CA PHE A 53 1.46 3.32 5.29
C PHE A 53 1.96 2.49 6.49
N PRO A 54 1.30 1.36 6.82
CA PRO A 54 1.80 0.40 7.80
C PRO A 54 3.21 -0.11 7.49
N ILE A 55 4.04 -0.22 8.53
CA ILE A 55 5.34 -0.90 8.51
C ILE A 55 5.26 -2.10 9.44
N HIS A 56 5.65 -3.27 8.94
CA HIS A 56 5.57 -4.55 9.64
C HIS A 56 6.63 -4.66 10.75
N SER A 57 6.32 -5.40 11.81
CA SER A 57 7.20 -5.59 12.98
C SER A 57 8.46 -6.41 12.71
N SER A 58 8.64 -6.93 11.50
CA SER A 58 9.92 -7.47 11.01
C SER A 58 11.00 -6.37 10.87
N CYS A 59 10.58 -5.13 10.66
CA CYS A 59 11.49 -3.99 10.55
C CYS A 59 11.95 -3.53 11.94
N ASN A 60 13.25 -3.42 12.14
CA ASN A 60 13.81 -2.81 13.34
C ASN A 60 13.57 -1.28 13.34
N ALA A 61 13.86 -0.62 14.47
CA ALA A 61 13.57 0.80 14.64
C ALA A 61 14.27 1.72 13.62
N THR A 62 15.48 1.36 13.16
CA THR A 62 16.26 2.12 12.18
C THR A 62 15.73 1.91 10.76
N GLU A 63 15.36 0.67 10.41
CA GLU A 63 14.73 0.32 9.13
C GLU A 63 13.37 1.03 9.00
N ALA A 64 12.52 0.91 10.01
CA ALA A 64 11.21 1.58 10.04
C ALA A 64 11.33 3.11 9.98
N ALA A 65 12.36 3.71 10.59
CA ALA A 65 12.62 5.15 10.49
C ALA A 65 13.03 5.57 9.07
N GLN A 66 13.88 4.79 8.39
CA GLN A 66 14.28 5.06 7.00
C GLN A 66 13.11 4.90 6.03
N ILE A 67 12.35 3.80 6.13
CA ILE A 67 11.13 3.59 5.33
C ILE A 67 10.16 4.76 5.56
N LYS A 68 9.92 5.16 6.81
CA LYS A 68 9.02 6.28 7.12
C LYS A 68 9.51 7.62 6.54
N LYS A 69 10.82 7.89 6.55
CA LYS A 69 11.39 9.09 5.89
C LYS A 69 11.17 9.00 4.38
N GLY A 70 11.55 7.89 3.76
CA GLY A 70 11.39 7.65 2.33
C GLY A 70 9.94 7.79 1.86
N LEU A 71 8.97 7.25 2.60
CA LEU A 71 7.55 7.42 2.31
C LEU A 71 7.09 8.88 2.41
N GLY A 72 7.64 9.66 3.36
CA GLY A 72 7.40 11.11 3.43
C GLY A 72 7.95 11.85 2.21
N GLU A 73 9.11 11.42 1.70
CA GLU A 73 9.71 11.93 0.47
C GLU A 73 8.91 11.50 -0.78
N THR A 74 8.41 10.26 -0.85
CA THR A 74 7.48 9.79 -1.88
C THR A 74 6.22 10.65 -1.91
N LEU A 75 5.58 10.85 -0.74
CA LEU A 75 4.42 11.73 -0.60
C LEU A 75 4.72 13.18 -1.01
N THR A 76 5.97 13.62 -0.93
CA THR A 76 6.41 14.94 -1.40
C THR A 76 6.45 14.98 -2.93
N ILE A 77 7.14 14.05 -3.59
CA ILE A 77 7.24 14.05 -5.05
C ILE A 77 5.91 13.79 -5.75
N VAL A 78 5.05 12.89 -5.24
CA VAL A 78 3.75 12.60 -5.89
C VAL A 78 2.75 13.75 -5.75
N ARG A 79 2.74 14.45 -4.61
CA ARG A 79 1.90 15.64 -4.44
C ARG A 79 2.36 16.74 -5.39
N HIS A 80 3.67 16.97 -5.48
CA HIS A 80 4.23 17.92 -6.43
C HIS A 80 3.93 17.53 -7.88
N ALA A 81 4.12 16.27 -8.26
CA ALA A 81 3.82 15.76 -9.59
C ALA A 81 2.34 15.99 -9.96
N ARG A 82 1.40 15.63 -9.08
CA ARG A 82 -0.03 15.93 -9.25
C ARG A 82 -0.28 17.43 -9.41
N ASP A 83 0.30 18.25 -8.54
CA ASP A 83 0.05 19.70 -8.52
C ASP A 83 0.68 20.40 -9.74
N HIS A 84 1.78 19.86 -10.29
CA HIS A 84 2.35 20.25 -11.58
C HIS A 84 1.35 19.97 -12.72
N ILE A 85 0.78 18.76 -12.80
CA ILE A 85 -0.22 18.44 -13.82
C ILE A 85 -1.50 19.29 -13.65
N LEU A 86 -1.93 19.56 -12.42
CA LEU A 86 -3.09 20.43 -12.16
C LEU A 86 -2.84 21.89 -12.57
N ARG A 87 -1.59 22.38 -12.47
CA ARG A 87 -1.22 23.76 -12.77
C ARG A 87 -0.98 24.01 -14.27
N TRP A 88 -0.30 23.10 -14.95
CA TRP A 88 0.15 23.28 -16.34
C TRP A 88 -0.46 22.26 -17.30
N GLY A 89 -0.72 21.03 -16.84
CA GLY A 89 -1.27 19.95 -17.65
C GLY A 89 -0.52 19.77 -18.98
N ASN A 90 -1.28 19.60 -20.07
CA ASN A 90 -0.73 19.46 -21.42
C ASN A 90 0.01 20.70 -21.98
N SER A 91 0.12 21.82 -21.24
CA SER A 91 1.00 22.93 -21.63
C SER A 91 2.40 22.87 -21.00
N SER A 92 2.70 21.83 -20.21
CA SER A 92 4.04 21.60 -19.68
C SER A 92 4.87 20.77 -20.65
N GLU A 93 6.08 21.22 -20.96
CA GLU A 93 7.06 20.45 -21.73
C GLU A 93 7.45 19.16 -20.99
N ILE A 94 7.53 19.18 -19.66
CA ILE A 94 7.78 17.99 -18.83
C ILE A 94 6.59 17.02 -18.90
N TYR A 95 5.36 17.52 -18.94
CA TYR A 95 4.19 16.64 -19.12
C TYR A 95 4.21 15.98 -20.50
N GLN A 96 4.40 16.76 -21.57
CA GLN A 96 4.45 16.24 -22.94
C GLN A 96 5.61 15.26 -23.17
N LYS A 97 6.75 15.48 -22.50
CA LYS A 97 7.92 14.60 -22.53
C LYS A 97 7.61 13.16 -22.09
N TYR A 98 6.79 12.99 -21.04
CA TYR A 98 6.51 11.69 -20.42
C TYR A 98 5.14 11.11 -20.78
N PHE A 99 4.15 11.96 -21.05
CA PHE A 99 2.77 11.55 -21.31
C PHE A 99 2.26 11.95 -22.70
N GLY A 100 3.12 12.49 -23.57
CA GLY A 100 2.76 12.87 -24.94
C GLY A 100 1.59 13.85 -24.98
N ASN A 101 0.50 13.43 -25.61
CA ASN A 101 -0.76 14.17 -25.65
C ASN A 101 -1.90 13.45 -24.91
N ALA A 102 -1.56 12.58 -23.94
CA ALA A 102 -2.53 11.82 -23.16
C ALA A 102 -3.37 12.71 -22.23
N SER A 103 -4.45 12.12 -21.69
CA SER A 103 -5.31 12.78 -20.72
C SER A 103 -4.61 12.92 -19.36
N THR A 104 -4.64 14.14 -18.81
CA THR A 104 -4.04 14.45 -17.49
C THR A 104 -4.72 13.76 -16.31
N GLY A 105 -5.97 13.32 -16.47
CA GLY A 105 -6.77 12.78 -15.38
C GLY A 105 -6.25 11.47 -14.78
N GLU A 106 -5.66 10.61 -15.61
CA GLU A 106 -5.15 9.30 -15.20
C GLU A 106 -3.87 9.41 -14.32
N PRO A 107 -2.79 10.10 -14.73
CA PRO A 107 -1.62 10.31 -13.86
C PRO A 107 -1.95 11.15 -12.60
N ILE A 108 -2.86 12.14 -12.69
CA ILE A 108 -3.42 12.81 -11.49
C ILE A 108 -4.05 11.79 -10.54
N GLY A 109 -4.80 10.82 -11.06
CA GLY A 109 -5.44 9.75 -10.30
C GLY A 109 -4.43 8.89 -9.54
N TRP A 110 -3.39 8.39 -10.21
CA TRP A 110 -2.34 7.56 -9.59
C TRP A 110 -1.63 8.30 -8.45
N TYR A 111 -1.15 9.52 -8.71
CA TYR A 111 -0.51 10.33 -7.68
C TYR A 111 -1.45 10.70 -6.53
N THR A 112 -2.75 10.91 -6.80
CA THR A 112 -3.74 11.21 -5.75
C THR A 112 -4.03 10.00 -4.85
N LYS A 113 -4.12 8.78 -5.42
CA LYS A 113 -4.25 7.55 -4.64
C LYS A 113 -3.08 7.39 -3.66
N ILE A 114 -1.85 7.62 -4.13
CA ILE A 114 -0.65 7.57 -3.29
C ILE A 114 -0.63 8.70 -2.25
N ALA A 115 -0.87 9.95 -2.67
CA ALA A 115 -0.84 11.12 -1.80
C ALA A 115 -1.86 11.01 -0.66
N ASP A 116 -3.14 10.84 -1.01
CA ASP A 116 -4.26 11.19 -0.14
C ASP A 116 -5.31 10.06 -0.01
N GLY A 117 -5.15 8.94 -0.71
CA GLY A 117 -5.97 7.74 -0.52
C GLY A 117 -5.75 7.07 0.85
N ASP A 118 -6.69 6.22 1.27
CA ASP A 118 -6.56 5.42 2.50
C ASP A 118 -5.41 4.40 2.37
N LYS A 119 -4.48 4.39 3.32
CA LYS A 119 -3.27 3.56 3.33
C LYS A 119 -3.47 2.19 3.98
N ALA A 120 -4.68 1.86 4.46
CA ALA A 120 -4.96 0.55 5.03
C ALA A 120 -4.74 -0.58 4.01
N GLY A 121 -4.12 -1.69 4.41
CA GLY A 121 -3.85 -2.82 3.49
C GLY A 121 -2.76 -2.53 2.45
N VAL A 122 -1.79 -1.66 2.78
CA VAL A 122 -0.55 -1.44 2.01
C VAL A 122 0.63 -1.53 2.97
N LEU A 123 1.27 -2.69 3.07
CA LEU A 123 2.23 -3.01 4.14
C LEU A 123 3.67 -3.10 3.62
N PHE A 124 4.58 -2.38 4.28
CA PHE A 124 6.02 -2.46 4.07
C PHE A 124 6.66 -3.40 5.09
N ARG A 125 7.52 -4.33 4.67
CA ARG A 125 8.20 -5.28 5.56
C ARG A 125 9.69 -5.43 5.24
N CYS A 126 10.45 -6.01 6.16
CA CYS A 126 11.92 -6.08 6.12
C CYS A 126 12.48 -7.51 6.27
N ASP A 127 11.61 -8.48 6.58
CA ASP A 127 11.91 -9.90 6.43
C ASP A 127 11.72 -10.33 4.97
N ASN A 128 12.35 -11.46 4.60
CA ASN A 128 12.40 -12.00 3.25
C ASN A 128 11.55 -13.29 3.14
N PRO A 129 10.21 -13.21 3.22
CA PRO A 129 9.34 -14.40 3.24
C PRO A 129 9.39 -15.21 1.95
N ASP A 130 9.72 -14.59 0.81
CA ASP A 130 9.72 -15.21 -0.52
C ASP A 130 11.14 -15.57 -1.01
N GLY A 131 12.19 -15.37 -0.20
CA GLY A 131 13.58 -15.62 -0.59
C GLY A 131 14.20 -14.55 -1.52
N ASN A 132 13.38 -13.80 -2.26
CA ASN A 132 13.80 -12.87 -3.31
C ASN A 132 14.84 -11.78 -2.94
N CYS A 133 15.07 -11.43 -1.67
CA CYS A 133 16.19 -10.57 -1.29
C CYS A 133 17.58 -11.20 -1.45
N GLU A 134 17.66 -12.50 -1.78
CA GLU A 134 18.92 -13.21 -2.08
C GLU A 134 19.34 -13.06 -3.56
N GLN A 135 18.48 -12.47 -4.40
CA GLN A 135 18.80 -12.19 -5.80
C GLN A 135 19.77 -10.99 -5.93
N GLU A 136 20.75 -11.10 -6.81
CA GLU A 136 21.77 -10.06 -6.99
C GLU A 136 21.15 -8.74 -7.47
N GLY A 137 21.50 -7.62 -6.82
CA GLY A 137 20.96 -6.30 -7.13
C GLY A 137 19.56 -6.01 -6.59
N TRP A 138 18.84 -6.99 -6.02
CA TRP A 138 17.47 -6.80 -5.54
C TRP A 138 17.43 -6.01 -4.22
N ALA A 139 17.16 -4.71 -4.33
CA ALA A 139 16.91 -3.83 -3.19
C ALA A 139 15.49 -4.00 -2.58
N GLY A 140 14.63 -4.78 -3.22
CA GLY A 140 13.30 -5.11 -2.74
C GLY A 140 12.33 -5.40 -3.86
N HIS A 141 11.12 -5.82 -3.49
CA HIS A 141 10.12 -6.32 -4.44
C HIS A 141 8.69 -6.12 -3.91
N TRP A 142 7.72 -6.12 -4.83
CA TRP A 142 6.34 -6.43 -4.50
C TRP A 142 6.17 -7.94 -4.37
N ARG A 143 5.31 -8.42 -3.45
CA ARG A 143 5.16 -9.87 -3.18
C ARG A 143 4.27 -10.61 -4.18
N GLY A 144 3.71 -9.92 -5.18
CA GLY A 144 2.88 -10.53 -6.21
C GLY A 144 1.70 -11.32 -5.62
N GLU A 145 1.41 -12.49 -6.18
CA GLU A 145 0.33 -13.38 -5.73
C GLU A 145 0.49 -13.87 -4.28
N ASN A 146 1.71 -13.93 -3.73
CA ASN A 146 1.96 -14.41 -2.37
C ASN A 146 1.40 -13.46 -1.29
N ALA A 147 1.37 -12.15 -1.58
CA ALA A 147 0.64 -11.15 -0.81
C ALA A 147 0.56 -9.82 -1.57
N THR A 148 -0.48 -9.63 -2.37
CA THR A 148 -0.64 -8.48 -3.28
C THR A 148 -0.66 -7.11 -2.58
N SER A 149 -0.91 -7.08 -1.27
CA SER A 149 -0.92 -5.89 -0.41
C SER A 149 0.43 -5.54 0.23
N GLU A 150 1.51 -6.27 -0.09
CA GLU A 150 2.79 -6.19 0.62
C GLU A 150 3.99 -5.92 -0.30
N THR A 151 4.95 -5.14 0.19
CA THR A 151 6.28 -4.98 -0.42
C THR A 151 7.40 -5.18 0.60
N VAL A 152 8.45 -5.87 0.16
CA VAL A 152 9.63 -6.21 0.97
C VAL A 152 10.76 -5.24 0.64
N ILE A 153 11.31 -4.59 1.67
CA ILE A 153 12.53 -3.79 1.60
C ILE A 153 13.71 -4.69 1.95
N CYS A 154 14.59 -4.98 0.99
CA CYS A 154 15.76 -5.82 1.21
C CYS A 154 16.93 -5.01 1.81
N PRO A 155 17.93 -5.64 2.47
CA PRO A 155 19.04 -4.94 3.11
C PRO A 155 19.76 -3.93 2.20
N LEU A 156 19.96 -4.28 0.93
CA LEU A 156 20.62 -3.45 -0.08
C LEU A 156 19.98 -2.05 -0.22
N SER A 157 18.66 -1.91 -0.03
CA SER A 157 17.99 -0.59 -0.08
C SER A 157 18.59 0.40 0.91
N TYR A 158 18.95 -0.03 2.12
CA TYR A 158 19.52 0.85 3.15
C TYR A 158 20.95 1.30 2.86
N GLU A 159 21.62 0.66 1.90
CA GLU A 159 23.00 0.99 1.47
C GLU A 159 23.02 1.87 0.22
N VAL A 160 22.18 1.55 -0.77
CA VAL A 160 22.23 2.19 -2.10
C VAL A 160 21.26 3.36 -2.26
N ARG A 161 20.09 3.34 -1.60
CA ARG A 161 19.09 4.38 -1.78
C ARG A 161 19.56 5.69 -1.16
N ARG A 162 19.32 6.80 -1.85
CA ARG A 162 19.62 8.16 -1.38
C ARG A 162 18.34 8.88 -0.94
N PRO A 163 18.42 9.79 0.04
CA PRO A 163 17.27 10.58 0.43
C PRO A 163 16.99 11.67 -0.63
N LEU A 164 15.75 12.14 -0.73
CA LEU A 164 15.33 13.14 -1.73
C LEU A 164 16.10 14.48 -1.65
N GLU A 165 16.64 14.86 -0.48
CA GLU A 165 17.48 16.06 -0.39
C GLU A 165 18.81 15.95 -1.16
N ALA A 166 19.14 14.76 -1.68
CA ALA A 166 20.28 14.49 -2.55
C ALA A 166 19.92 14.49 -4.06
N LEU A 167 18.69 14.90 -4.44
CA LEU A 167 18.28 14.97 -5.85
C LEU A 167 19.21 15.87 -6.66
N CYS A 168 19.54 15.46 -7.89
CA CYS A 168 20.53 16.11 -8.77
C CYS A 168 21.98 16.13 -8.24
N GLY A 169 22.26 15.48 -7.10
CA GLY A 169 23.61 15.28 -6.58
C GLY A 169 24.30 14.03 -7.16
N PHE A 170 25.53 13.76 -6.70
CA PHE A 170 26.23 12.49 -6.93
C PHE A 170 26.53 12.12 -8.40
N GLY A 171 26.34 13.05 -9.34
CA GLY A 171 26.44 12.77 -10.78
C GLY A 171 25.22 12.04 -11.35
N TRP A 172 24.13 11.97 -10.58
CA TRP A 172 22.83 11.47 -11.05
C TRP A 172 22.10 12.57 -11.82
N ASP A 173 21.52 12.21 -12.97
CA ASP A 173 20.57 13.01 -13.74
C ASP A 173 19.39 12.12 -14.17
N VAL A 174 18.26 12.73 -14.54
CA VAL A 174 17.01 11.99 -14.83
C VAL A 174 17.15 11.07 -16.05
N ALA A 175 18.00 11.42 -17.03
CA ALA A 175 18.16 10.66 -18.26
C ALA A 175 19.07 9.43 -18.11
N ASN A 176 20.08 9.50 -17.24
CA ASN A 176 21.12 8.47 -17.12
C ASN A 176 21.13 7.74 -15.77
N GLY A 177 20.44 8.28 -14.76
CA GLY A 177 20.38 7.72 -13.42
C GLY A 177 19.30 6.64 -13.27
N ALA A 178 19.56 5.64 -12.43
CA ALA A 178 18.56 4.63 -12.10
C ALA A 178 17.30 5.28 -11.48
N THR A 179 16.11 4.92 -11.95
CA THR A 179 14.81 5.45 -11.48
C THR A 179 14.67 5.25 -9.97
N ASN A 180 15.11 4.11 -9.48
CA ASN A 180 15.08 3.73 -8.07
C ASN A 180 16.24 4.27 -7.20
N PHE A 181 17.10 5.18 -7.69
CA PHE A 181 18.26 5.67 -6.93
C PHE A 181 17.88 6.39 -5.61
N TYR A 182 16.73 7.07 -5.59
CA TYR A 182 16.21 7.74 -4.39
C TYR A 182 15.14 6.89 -3.69
N TRP A 183 15.06 6.97 -2.37
CA TRP A 183 13.97 6.38 -1.59
C TRP A 183 12.60 6.82 -2.08
N ALA A 184 12.44 8.10 -2.41
CA ALA A 184 11.19 8.68 -2.89
C ALA A 184 10.61 7.96 -4.12
N SER A 185 11.46 7.63 -5.10
CA SER A 185 11.08 7.00 -6.36
C SER A 185 11.02 5.48 -6.28
N ASP A 186 11.95 4.82 -5.58
CA ASP A 186 11.90 3.37 -5.32
C ASP A 186 10.60 2.98 -4.59
N LEU A 187 10.15 3.80 -3.63
CA LEU A 187 8.89 3.58 -2.92
C LEU A 187 7.65 3.98 -3.74
N LEU A 188 7.75 5.00 -4.62
CA LEU A 188 6.71 5.30 -5.61
C LEU A 188 6.46 4.10 -6.52
N HIS A 189 7.53 3.54 -7.09
CA HIS A 189 7.49 2.36 -7.95
C HIS A 189 6.73 1.19 -7.31
N ARG A 190 7.18 0.77 -6.12
CA ARG A 190 6.57 -0.34 -5.37
C ARG A 190 5.10 -0.09 -5.04
N LEU A 191 4.72 1.16 -4.78
CA LEU A 191 3.35 1.53 -4.49
C LEU A 191 2.45 1.40 -5.72
N LEU A 192 2.95 1.67 -6.92
CA LEU A 192 2.18 1.52 -8.16
C LEU A 192 1.81 0.03 -8.40
N HIS A 193 2.73 -0.90 -8.12
CA HIS A 193 2.47 -2.35 -8.18
C HIS A 193 1.45 -2.88 -7.17
N ILE A 194 1.07 -2.11 -6.13
CA ILE A 194 0.03 -2.52 -5.19
C ILE A 194 -1.34 -2.34 -5.86
N PRO A 195 -2.21 -3.38 -5.98
CA PRO A 195 -3.49 -3.26 -6.69
C PRO A 195 -4.46 -2.24 -6.11
N LYS A 196 -4.34 -1.85 -4.83
CA LYS A 196 -5.12 -0.75 -4.24
C LYS A 196 -4.77 0.63 -4.84
N VAL A 197 -3.59 0.75 -5.46
CA VAL A 197 -3.06 1.97 -6.07
C VAL A 197 -3.13 1.86 -7.59
N GLY A 198 -2.31 0.99 -8.21
CA GLY A 198 -2.19 0.88 -9.67
C GLY A 198 -3.18 -0.09 -10.34
N GLU A 199 -4.09 -0.70 -9.56
CA GLU A 199 -5.22 -1.51 -10.06
C GLU A 199 -4.86 -2.74 -10.93
N GLY A 200 -3.57 -3.13 -10.96
CA GLY A 200 -3.06 -4.17 -11.87
C GLY A 200 -3.08 -3.74 -13.34
N ILE A 201 -3.08 -2.42 -13.59
CA ILE A 201 -2.96 -1.83 -14.93
C ILE A 201 -1.77 -0.88 -15.05
N VAL A 202 -1.24 -0.39 -13.92
CA VAL A 202 0.04 0.33 -13.87
C VAL A 202 1.17 -0.68 -13.72
N GLU A 203 1.97 -0.86 -14.76
CA GLU A 203 2.95 -1.94 -14.91
C GLU A 203 4.25 -1.40 -15.54
N HIS A 204 5.15 -2.29 -16.00
CA HIS A 204 6.27 -1.93 -16.87
C HIS A 204 5.86 -2.08 -18.34
N TYR A 205 5.54 -0.97 -19.00
CA TYR A 205 5.41 -0.90 -20.47
C TYR A 205 6.72 -0.41 -21.12
N ALA A 206 7.56 0.28 -20.34
CA ALA A 206 8.95 0.61 -20.62
C ALA A 206 9.81 0.32 -19.36
N GLU A 207 11.13 0.16 -19.52
CA GLU A 207 12.06 -0.13 -18.40
C GLU A 207 13.24 0.86 -18.30
N ASP A 208 13.47 1.69 -19.33
CA ASP A 208 14.56 2.68 -19.32
C ASP A 208 14.11 4.06 -19.83
N TYR A 209 14.94 5.07 -19.65
CA TYR A 209 14.61 6.43 -20.06
C TYR A 209 14.31 6.55 -21.57
N ALA A 210 15.04 5.84 -22.43
CA ALA A 210 14.83 5.95 -23.87
C ALA A 210 13.49 5.36 -24.30
N SER A 211 13.17 4.16 -23.81
CA SER A 211 11.90 3.47 -24.03
C SER A 211 10.71 4.22 -23.43
N VAL A 212 10.86 4.86 -22.26
CA VAL A 212 9.83 5.75 -21.69
C VAL A 212 9.54 6.94 -22.62
N ILE A 213 10.57 7.59 -23.16
CA ILE A 213 10.40 8.73 -24.08
C ILE A 213 9.85 8.29 -25.44
N GLU A 214 10.16 7.07 -25.91
CA GLU A 214 9.54 6.48 -27.10
C GLU A 214 8.06 6.15 -26.85
N LEU A 215 7.74 5.48 -25.74
CA LEU A 215 6.37 5.13 -25.34
C LEU A 215 5.46 6.36 -25.26
N ALA A 216 5.96 7.48 -24.72
CA ALA A 216 5.24 8.75 -24.69
C ALA A 216 4.90 9.31 -26.09
N GLN A 217 5.69 8.97 -27.12
CA GLN A 217 5.51 9.44 -28.50
C GLN A 217 4.64 8.49 -29.35
N THR A 218 4.72 7.19 -29.09
CA THR A 218 4.05 6.14 -29.88
C THR A 218 2.74 5.67 -29.27
N GLU A 219 2.70 5.48 -27.95
CA GLU A 219 1.63 4.82 -27.19
C GLU A 219 1.36 5.56 -25.87
N SER A 220 1.06 6.86 -25.95
CA SER A 220 0.84 7.73 -24.78
C SER A 220 -0.28 7.27 -23.83
N ASP A 221 -1.23 6.45 -24.31
CA ASP A 221 -2.27 5.83 -23.48
C ASP A 221 -1.73 4.70 -22.56
N LEU A 222 -0.55 4.17 -22.87
CA LEU A 222 0.21 3.26 -22.01
C LEU A 222 1.20 4.01 -21.12
N SER A 223 1.81 5.11 -21.59
CA SER A 223 2.79 5.83 -20.76
C SER A 223 2.16 6.48 -19.50
N VAL A 224 0.87 6.83 -19.52
CA VAL A 224 0.11 7.22 -18.31
C VAL A 224 -0.15 6.05 -17.32
N ARG A 225 0.18 4.82 -17.71
CA ARG A 225 0.13 3.60 -16.89
C ARG A 225 1.50 2.95 -16.73
N ASP A 226 2.57 3.59 -17.18
CA ASP A 226 3.90 3.04 -17.07
C ASP A 226 4.57 3.49 -15.77
N SER A 227 5.03 2.52 -14.98
CA SER A 227 5.55 2.74 -13.63
C SER A 227 6.87 3.52 -13.63
N ASP A 228 7.71 3.37 -14.65
CA ASP A 228 8.96 4.13 -14.80
C ASP A 228 8.72 5.53 -15.37
N THR A 229 7.77 5.70 -16.30
CA THR A 229 7.25 7.00 -16.75
C THR A 229 6.71 7.82 -15.57
N LEU A 230 5.87 7.22 -14.72
CA LEU A 230 5.31 7.87 -13.53
C LEU A 230 6.37 8.23 -12.48
N GLN A 231 7.47 7.49 -12.37
CA GLN A 231 8.61 7.86 -11.52
C GLN A 231 9.42 9.01 -12.12
N LEU A 232 9.80 8.90 -13.40
CA LEU A 232 10.65 9.87 -14.08
C LEU A 232 9.99 11.25 -14.17
N PHE A 233 8.68 11.30 -14.48
CA PHE A 233 7.92 12.55 -14.42
C PHE A 233 7.92 13.16 -13.01
N ALA A 234 7.69 12.37 -11.97
CA ALA A 234 7.63 12.88 -10.59
C ALA A 234 9.00 13.40 -10.12
N LEU A 235 10.09 12.73 -10.50
CA LEU A 235 11.46 13.18 -10.23
C LEU A 235 11.81 14.44 -11.03
N GLU A 236 11.51 14.51 -12.33
CA GLU A 236 11.89 15.66 -13.16
C GLU A 236 11.06 16.91 -12.82
N ALA A 237 9.75 16.77 -12.61
CA ALA A 237 8.91 17.89 -12.18
C ALA A 237 9.38 18.46 -10.83
N TYR A 238 9.75 17.61 -9.87
CA TYR A 238 10.28 18.06 -8.57
C TYR A 238 11.70 18.65 -8.70
N ALA A 239 12.55 18.06 -9.55
CA ALA A 239 13.88 18.58 -9.83
C ALA A 239 13.81 19.99 -10.43
N HIS A 240 12.99 20.17 -11.46
CA HIS A 240 12.84 21.43 -12.20
C HIS A 240 12.12 22.51 -11.39
N ASP A 241 11.06 22.19 -10.65
CA ASP A 241 10.26 23.23 -10.00
C ASP A 241 10.76 23.58 -8.58
N ILE A 242 11.42 22.63 -7.89
CA ILE A 242 11.76 22.75 -6.46
C ILE A 242 13.27 22.61 -6.20
N ALA A 243 13.91 21.53 -6.68
CA ALA A 243 15.31 21.26 -6.30
C ALA A 243 16.30 22.23 -6.95
N ILE A 244 16.14 22.50 -8.25
CA ILE A 244 16.93 23.47 -9.02
C ILE A 244 15.95 24.28 -9.90
N PRO A 245 15.27 25.32 -9.34
CA PRO A 245 14.16 26.00 -9.98
C PRO A 245 14.46 26.55 -11.38
N GLY A 246 13.76 26.03 -12.39
CA GLY A 246 13.87 26.45 -13.80
C GLY A 246 14.97 25.75 -14.62
N GLU A 247 15.70 24.81 -14.03
CA GLU A 247 16.79 24.06 -14.70
C GLU A 247 16.69 22.55 -14.44
N GLY A 248 16.47 22.16 -13.18
CA GLY A 248 16.42 20.76 -12.76
C GLY A 248 17.73 20.00 -13.03
N CYS A 249 17.61 18.70 -13.29
CA CYS A 249 18.71 17.85 -13.73
C CYS A 249 18.22 16.81 -14.74
N ALA A 250 17.49 17.26 -15.77
CA ALA A 250 16.96 16.38 -16.82
C ALA A 250 18.05 15.55 -17.55
N GLY A 251 19.29 16.05 -17.56
CA GLY A 251 20.42 15.37 -18.17
C GLY A 251 20.42 15.40 -19.70
N LYS A 252 21.36 14.66 -20.29
CA LYS A 252 21.35 14.31 -21.72
C LYS A 252 21.57 12.81 -21.82
N TYR A 253 20.60 12.10 -22.39
CA TYR A 253 20.69 10.65 -22.49
C TYR A 253 21.95 10.21 -23.22
N THR A 254 22.76 9.38 -22.57
CA THR A 254 23.89 8.68 -23.17
C THR A 254 23.56 7.20 -23.22
N ALA A 255 23.39 6.67 -24.43
CA ALA A 255 23.14 5.25 -24.63
C ALA A 255 24.33 4.44 -24.09
N THR A 256 24.12 3.76 -22.97
CA THR A 256 25.04 2.76 -22.42
C THR A 256 24.73 1.39 -23.03
N SER A 257 25.76 0.60 -23.33
CA SER A 257 25.56 -0.78 -23.76
C SER A 257 24.86 -1.57 -22.66
N SER A 258 23.71 -2.15 -22.98
CA SER A 258 22.77 -2.72 -22.02
C SER A 258 23.27 -4.03 -21.37
N GLU A 259 23.89 -3.95 -20.19
CA GLU A 259 24.15 -5.12 -19.33
C GLU A 259 23.77 -4.92 -17.85
N ALA A 260 23.27 -3.74 -17.43
CA ALA A 260 23.07 -3.43 -16.00
C ALA A 260 21.70 -2.88 -15.58
N ALA A 261 20.74 -2.68 -16.49
CA ALA A 261 19.45 -2.02 -16.18
C ALA A 261 18.26 -2.99 -15.98
N SER A 262 18.14 -4.04 -16.80
CA SER A 262 16.92 -4.88 -16.89
C SER A 262 16.96 -6.22 -16.12
N ALA A 263 17.62 -6.27 -14.96
CA ALA A 263 17.79 -7.52 -14.19
C ALA A 263 16.68 -7.82 -13.15
N THR A 264 15.54 -7.11 -13.18
CA THR A 264 14.59 -7.10 -12.03
C THR A 264 13.13 -7.43 -12.35
N SER A 265 12.63 -7.23 -13.58
CA SER A 265 11.17 -7.30 -13.84
C SER A 265 10.66 -8.43 -14.76
N ALA A 266 11.53 -9.11 -15.52
CA ALA A 266 11.10 -10.09 -16.54
C ALA A 266 10.61 -11.46 -16.01
N ALA A 267 10.62 -11.71 -14.70
CA ALA A 267 10.42 -13.05 -14.11
C ALA A 267 9.05 -13.29 -13.43
N ALA A 268 7.98 -12.61 -13.88
CA ALA A 268 6.66 -12.70 -13.26
C ALA A 268 5.46 -12.87 -14.23
N SER A 269 5.66 -13.52 -15.40
CA SER A 269 4.53 -13.96 -16.25
C SER A 269 4.90 -15.04 -17.27
N SER A 270 4.76 -16.33 -16.88
CA SER A 270 4.49 -17.47 -17.81
C SER A 270 4.29 -18.79 -17.04
N SER A 271 3.12 -18.99 -16.46
CA SER A 271 2.66 -20.34 -16.07
C SER A 271 1.67 -20.86 -17.12
N SER A 272 2.15 -21.64 -18.09
CA SER A 272 1.30 -22.28 -19.10
C SER A 272 1.53 -23.79 -19.17
N VAL A 273 0.61 -24.51 -18.53
CA VAL A 273 0.12 -25.87 -18.85
C VAL A 273 1.01 -26.78 -19.72
N GLU A 274 1.71 -27.73 -19.09
CA GLU A 274 2.25 -28.89 -19.81
C GLU A 274 1.29 -30.09 -19.67
N ALA A 275 0.81 -30.57 -20.82
CA ALA A 275 -0.14 -31.67 -20.90
C ALA A 275 0.57 -33.04 -20.93
N ALA A 276 -0.05 -34.05 -20.32
CA ALA A 276 0.53 -35.38 -20.19
C ALA A 276 0.70 -36.11 -21.54
N SER A 277 1.82 -36.82 -21.69
CA SER A 277 1.84 -38.08 -22.42
C SER A 277 2.89 -39.03 -21.83
N ALA A 278 2.48 -40.26 -21.52
CA ALA A 278 3.41 -41.33 -21.18
C ALA A 278 4.05 -41.92 -22.44
N THR A 279 5.15 -42.68 -22.31
CA THR A 279 5.18 -44.16 -22.54
C THR A 279 6.61 -44.72 -22.47
N GLU A 280 6.77 -45.78 -21.67
CA GLU A 280 7.79 -46.86 -21.67
C GLU A 280 9.31 -46.63 -21.44
N THR A 281 9.78 -47.37 -20.42
CA THR A 281 11.17 -47.84 -20.20
C THR A 281 11.40 -49.16 -20.98
N PRO A 282 12.65 -49.60 -21.23
CA PRO A 282 13.30 -50.48 -20.23
C PRO A 282 14.83 -50.33 -20.06
N SER A 283 15.32 -50.85 -18.92
CA SER A 283 16.72 -51.14 -18.55
C SER A 283 17.32 -52.32 -19.37
N PRO A 284 18.61 -52.76 -19.24
CA PRO A 284 19.57 -52.67 -18.10
C PRO A 284 20.98 -52.14 -18.53
N THR A 285 22.17 -52.32 -17.88
CA THR A 285 22.68 -53.26 -16.85
C THR A 285 23.97 -52.74 -16.13
N LEU A 286 24.27 -53.29 -14.93
CA LEU A 286 25.56 -53.51 -14.23
C LEU A 286 26.89 -52.87 -14.74
N SER A 287 27.69 -52.26 -13.83
CA SER A 287 28.86 -52.94 -13.20
C SER A 287 29.55 -52.15 -12.06
N GLU A 288 29.91 -52.89 -10.99
CA GLU A 288 31.01 -52.77 -9.99
C GLU A 288 31.60 -51.45 -9.42
N ALA A 289 32.00 -51.57 -8.14
CA ALA A 289 32.88 -50.68 -7.35
C ALA A 289 34.16 -51.49 -6.96
N PRO A 290 34.98 -51.17 -5.93
CA PRO A 290 35.24 -49.92 -5.17
C PRO A 290 36.76 -49.60 -5.01
N SER A 291 37.10 -48.50 -4.31
CA SER A 291 38.34 -48.32 -3.52
C SER A 291 38.09 -47.21 -2.48
N ALA A 292 38.19 -47.42 -1.16
CA ALA A 292 39.36 -47.74 -0.32
C ALA A 292 40.34 -46.56 -0.19
N THR A 293 40.86 -46.14 0.98
CA THR A 293 40.55 -46.39 2.41
C THR A 293 41.18 -45.27 3.27
N SER A 294 40.50 -44.87 4.35
CA SER A 294 40.98 -44.23 5.60
C SER A 294 42.43 -43.71 5.75
N ALA A 295 42.54 -42.47 6.26
CA ALA A 295 43.46 -42.14 7.38
C ALA A 295 42.89 -40.97 8.20
N ALA A 296 43.06 -40.97 9.52
CA ALA A 296 42.44 -40.02 10.43
C ALA A 296 43.45 -39.22 11.27
N ALA A 297 43.04 -38.00 11.64
CA ALA A 297 43.33 -37.24 12.87
C ALA A 297 44.78 -37.07 13.40
N ALA A 298 45.13 -35.82 13.67
CA ALA A 298 45.69 -35.43 14.97
C ALA A 298 45.33 -33.97 15.31
N VAL A 299 44.95 -33.74 16.56
CA VAL A 299 44.68 -32.41 17.16
C VAL A 299 45.93 -31.96 17.92
N SER A 300 46.23 -30.65 17.92
CA SER A 300 46.88 -29.98 19.05
C SER A 300 46.40 -28.53 19.20
N VAL A 301 46.14 -28.14 20.44
CA VAL A 301 45.78 -26.80 20.92
C VAL A 301 47.06 -26.07 21.39
N GLU A 302 46.93 -24.81 21.82
CA GLU A 302 47.81 -24.02 22.72
C GLU A 302 48.53 -22.85 22.00
N VAL A 303 48.52 -21.57 22.41
CA VAL A 303 47.79 -20.74 23.42
C VAL A 303 48.16 -19.26 23.15
N LEU A 304 47.39 -18.29 23.67
CA LEU A 304 47.69 -16.84 23.66
C LEU A 304 48.89 -16.47 24.58
N PRO A 305 49.56 -15.33 24.37
CA PRO A 305 49.19 -14.17 25.19
C PRO A 305 49.21 -12.81 24.47
N GLU A 306 48.76 -11.79 25.21
CA GLU A 306 48.46 -10.40 24.84
C GLU A 306 49.69 -9.55 24.43
N THR A 307 49.44 -8.58 23.54
CA THR A 307 49.77 -7.14 23.73
C THR A 307 48.72 -6.27 23.04
#